data_AF-A0A0R2CQH1-F1
#
_entry.id   AF-A0A0R2CQH1-F1
#
_cell.length_a   1.000
_cell.length_b   1.000
_cell.length_c   1.000
_cell.angle_alpha   90.00
_cell.angle_beta   90.00
_cell.angle_gamma   90.00
#
_symmetry.space_group_name_H-M   'P 1'
#
loop_
_entity.id
_entity.type
_entity.pdbx_description
1 polymer ?
#
loop_
_entity_poly.entity_id
_entity_poly.type
_entity_poly.pdbx_seq_one_letter_code
_entity_poly.pdbx_strand_id
1 'polypeptide(L)'
;MHTTITGIDAGAGIMSSTQKVIPAYGLKEQNWQLQTSSTAAMCSQLQKSIKYKQPIVVTAWQPHWMFKKYPIKFLKDPKNIYGKAEEIKTVSRKGFEKDNPGAYKFFQQFHWNSNLMGDVMYQNFKGADPQTTAKQFIKDHPQQVAEWTKGVPDGNGKKVRMTYVTWDDAIASTNVTAQILRDKGYNVTISAMEAQPQWASIARGSADVTTSAWLPTTSGPLYQKFKNQVQVVATNCPGAKVGLAVPKYMKNVNSIEDLKK
;
A
#
# COMPACT_ATOMS: atom_id res chain seq x y z
N MET A 1 -12.06 28.36 12.88
CA MET A 1 -11.01 27.32 12.95
C MET A 1 -11.36 26.25 11.94
N HIS A 2 -10.41 25.80 11.12
CA HIS A 2 -10.66 24.73 10.14
C HIS A 2 -10.54 23.36 10.82
N THR A 3 -11.42 22.43 10.45
CA THR A 3 -11.29 21.03 10.86
C THR A 3 -10.51 20.27 9.78
N THR A 4 -9.56 19.43 10.18
CA THR A 4 -8.59 18.86 9.23
C THR A 4 -8.64 17.34 9.23
N ILE A 5 -8.73 16.76 8.02
CA ILE A 5 -8.39 15.36 7.77
C ILE A 5 -6.88 15.31 7.53
N THR A 6 -6.13 14.58 8.35
CA THR A 6 -4.70 14.36 8.14
C THR A 6 -4.50 13.30 7.08
N GLY A 7 -4.07 13.73 5.90
CA GLY A 7 -3.77 12.87 4.76
C GLY A 7 -2.32 12.43 4.68
N ILE A 8 -1.96 11.78 3.58
CA ILE A 8 -0.60 11.35 3.23
C ILE A 8 -0.07 12.14 2.02
N ASP A 9 0.80 11.54 1.21
CA ASP A 9 1.31 12.10 -0.04
C ASP A 9 0.19 12.43 -1.04
N ALA A 10 0.23 13.63 -1.63
CA ALA A 10 -0.82 14.13 -2.53
C ALA A 10 -1.08 13.23 -3.74
N GLY A 11 -0.06 12.49 -4.18
CA GLY A 11 -0.15 11.55 -5.30
C GLY A 11 -0.92 10.27 -4.99
N ALA A 12 -1.21 9.96 -3.72
CA ALA A 12 -1.92 8.75 -3.35
C ALA A 12 -3.40 8.78 -3.79
N GLY A 13 -3.89 7.64 -4.28
CA GLY A 13 -5.28 7.47 -4.68
C GLY A 13 -6.29 7.72 -3.55
N ILE A 14 -5.92 7.42 -2.31
CA ILE A 14 -6.75 7.69 -1.13
C ILE A 14 -6.94 9.20 -0.91
N MET A 15 -5.97 10.05 -1.28
CA MET A 15 -6.10 11.50 -1.21
C MET A 15 -7.11 12.00 -2.24
N SER A 16 -7.03 11.50 -3.47
CA SER A 16 -8.01 11.81 -4.52
C SER A 16 -9.43 11.37 -4.14
N SER A 17 -9.56 10.20 -3.50
CA SER A 17 -10.86 9.70 -3.00
C SER A 17 -11.38 10.58 -1.86
N THR A 18 -10.51 10.97 -0.92
CA THR A 18 -10.86 11.83 0.21
C THR A 18 -11.25 13.24 -0.24
N GLN A 19 -10.62 13.76 -1.30
CA GLN A 19 -11.01 15.03 -1.90
C GLN A 19 -12.43 15.01 -2.48
N LYS A 20 -12.92 13.85 -2.93
CA LYS A 20 -14.32 13.64 -3.34
C LYS A 20 -15.26 13.50 -2.14
N VAL A 21 -14.78 12.89 -1.05
CA VAL A 21 -15.55 12.73 0.20
C VAL A 21 -15.97 14.08 0.77
N ILE A 22 -15.07 15.06 0.81
CA ILE A 22 -15.33 16.38 1.43
C ILE A 22 -16.62 17.04 0.89
N PRO A 23 -16.77 17.32 -0.43
CA PRO A 23 -17.99 17.90 -0.96
C PRO A 23 -19.15 16.90 -0.95
N ALA A 24 -18.91 15.62 -1.23
CA ALA A 24 -19.98 14.64 -1.30
C ALA A 24 -20.71 14.45 0.04
N TYR A 25 -20.03 14.61 1.17
CA TYR A 25 -20.63 14.52 2.50
C TYR A 25 -21.01 15.88 3.10
N GLY A 26 -20.87 16.97 2.34
CA GLY A 26 -21.17 18.31 2.84
C GLY A 26 -20.24 18.75 3.99
N LEU A 27 -18.98 18.30 3.96
CA LEU A 27 -17.97 18.64 4.96
C LEU A 27 -17.32 20.00 4.65
N LYS A 28 -17.39 20.46 3.40
CA LYS A 28 -16.86 21.76 2.99
C LYS A 28 -17.58 22.90 3.72
N GLU A 29 -18.90 22.78 3.85
CA GLU A 29 -19.78 23.71 4.58
C GLU A 29 -19.46 23.75 6.07
N GLN A 30 -18.84 22.69 6.60
CA GLN A 30 -18.35 22.58 7.96
C GLN A 30 -16.85 22.93 8.08
N ASN A 31 -16.29 23.62 7.08
CA ASN A 31 -14.89 24.06 7.02
C ASN A 31 -13.87 22.91 7.13
N TRP A 32 -14.23 21.70 6.68
CA TRP A 32 -13.27 20.61 6.59
C TRP A 32 -12.33 20.79 5.40
N GLN A 33 -11.07 20.46 5.64
CA GLN A 33 -10.03 20.40 4.60
C GLN A 33 -9.23 19.10 4.70
N LEU A 34 -8.62 18.71 3.58
CA LEU A 34 -7.66 17.63 3.51
C LEU A 34 -6.25 18.22 3.59
N GLN A 35 -5.51 17.88 4.64
CA GLN A 35 -4.10 18.26 4.76
C GLN A 35 -3.24 17.20 4.09
N THR A 36 -2.54 17.59 3.03
CA THR A 36 -1.45 16.80 2.45
C THR A 36 -0.28 16.71 3.43
N SER A 37 0.28 15.51 3.59
CA SER A 37 1.48 15.28 4.39
C SER A 37 2.30 14.10 3.83
N SER A 38 2.76 13.20 4.69
CA SER A 38 3.37 11.91 4.34
C SER A 38 2.83 10.84 5.29
N THR A 39 2.98 9.56 4.95
CA THR A 39 2.57 8.46 5.84
C THR A 39 3.20 8.58 7.23
N ALA A 40 4.50 8.92 7.29
CA ALA A 40 5.21 9.10 8.56
C ALA A 40 4.65 10.29 9.38
N ALA A 41 4.37 11.43 8.73
CA ALA A 41 3.80 12.60 9.39
C ALA A 41 2.38 12.31 9.90
N MET A 42 1.54 11.66 9.09
CA MET A 42 0.19 11.24 9.48
C MET A 42 0.23 10.30 10.70
N CYS A 43 1.10 9.30 10.68
CA CYS A 43 1.25 8.36 11.80
C CYS A 43 1.77 9.04 13.08
N SER A 44 2.69 10.00 12.96
CA SER A 44 3.17 10.80 14.09
C SER A 44 2.06 11.64 14.72
N GLN A 45 1.25 12.30 13.88
CA GLN A 45 0.09 13.07 14.37
C GLN A 45 -0.95 12.17 15.03
N LEU A 46 -1.25 11.01 14.43
CA LEU A 46 -2.14 10.00 15.03
C LEU A 46 -1.63 9.55 16.40
N GLN A 47 -0.34 9.23 16.51
CA GLN A 47 0.28 8.84 17.79
C GLN A 47 0.12 9.93 18.85
N LYS A 48 0.42 11.20 18.48
CA LYS A 48 0.27 12.34 19.38
C LYS A 48 -1.18 12.50 19.83
N SER A 49 -2.14 12.48 18.90
CA SER A 49 -3.56 12.59 19.23
C SER A 49 -4.04 11.47 20.15
N ILE A 50 -3.60 10.23 19.91
CA ILE A 50 -3.94 9.09 20.78
C ILE A 50 -3.36 9.25 22.19
N LYS A 51 -2.09 9.67 22.29
CA LYS A 51 -1.41 9.91 23.58
C LYS A 51 -2.15 10.95 24.41
N TYR A 52 -2.61 12.03 23.78
CA TYR A 52 -3.27 13.16 24.46
C TYR A 52 -4.81 13.15 24.36
N LYS A 53 -5.39 12.04 23.89
CA LYS A 53 -6.85 11.85 23.70
C LYS A 53 -7.51 12.97 22.89
N GLN A 54 -6.80 13.55 21.93
CA GLN A 54 -7.30 14.63 21.08
C GLN A 54 -8.06 14.08 19.88
N PRO A 55 -9.17 14.69 19.43
CA PRO A 55 -9.84 14.28 18.19
C PRO A 55 -8.88 14.31 16.98
N ILE A 56 -8.98 13.31 16.12
CA ILE A 56 -8.26 13.26 14.83
C ILE A 56 -9.01 12.38 13.84
N VAL A 57 -9.03 12.81 12.57
CA VAL A 57 -9.46 12.01 11.43
C VAL A 57 -8.27 11.86 10.50
N VAL A 58 -7.96 10.63 10.10
CA VAL A 58 -6.83 10.33 9.22
C VAL A 58 -7.30 9.56 7.99
N THR A 59 -6.60 9.71 6.86
CA THR A 59 -6.72 8.76 5.76
C THR A 59 -5.98 7.48 6.12
N ALA A 60 -6.66 6.34 6.13
CA ALA A 60 -6.11 5.06 6.58
C ALA A 60 -6.40 3.93 5.61
N TRP A 61 -5.59 2.89 5.67
CA TRP A 61 -5.75 1.68 4.87
C TRP A 61 -5.35 0.44 5.65
N GLN A 62 -5.88 -0.70 5.22
CA GLN A 62 -5.55 -2.01 5.73
C GLN A 62 -5.21 -2.91 4.53
N PRO A 63 -4.09 -3.64 4.56
CA PRO A 63 -3.16 -3.84 5.68
C PRO A 63 -2.31 -2.61 6.04
N HIS A 64 -2.18 -2.32 7.35
CA HIS A 64 -1.22 -1.35 7.90
C HIS A 64 -0.97 -1.63 9.39
N TRP A 65 0.27 -1.44 9.86
CA TRP A 65 0.66 -1.73 11.25
C TRP A 65 -0.12 -0.91 12.29
N MET A 66 -0.63 0.27 11.89
CA MET A 66 -1.37 1.19 12.78
C MET A 66 -2.61 0.53 13.40
N PHE A 67 -3.28 -0.39 12.69
CA PHE A 67 -4.46 -1.09 13.20
C PHE A 67 -4.12 -2.12 14.28
N LYS A 68 -2.88 -2.63 14.28
CA LYS A 68 -2.36 -3.52 15.33
C LYS A 68 -1.88 -2.71 16.54
N LYS A 69 -1.21 -1.58 16.29
CA LYS A 69 -0.61 -0.76 17.35
C LYS A 69 -1.62 0.13 18.09
N TYR A 70 -2.59 0.67 17.37
CA TYR A 70 -3.48 1.70 17.89
C TYR A 70 -4.95 1.25 17.88
N PRO A 71 -5.73 1.61 18.91
CA PRO A 71 -7.16 1.33 18.94
C PRO A 71 -7.90 2.33 18.03
N ILE A 72 -7.81 2.15 16.72
CA ILE A 72 -8.52 2.94 15.71
C ILE A 72 -9.64 2.13 15.07
N LYS A 73 -10.58 2.82 14.41
CA LYS A 73 -11.69 2.23 13.66
C LYS A 73 -11.91 3.01 12.37
N PHE A 74 -12.29 2.30 11.30
CA PHE A 74 -12.79 2.95 10.08
C PHE A 74 -14.16 3.59 10.35
N LEU A 75 -14.40 4.74 9.72
CA LEU A 75 -15.73 5.31 9.60
C LEU A 75 -16.52 4.59 8.51
N LYS A 76 -17.82 4.40 8.73
CA LYS A 76 -18.74 3.93 7.68
C LYS A 76 -18.80 4.96 6.55
N ASP A 77 -18.79 4.48 5.31
CA ASP A 77 -18.92 5.28 4.09
C ASP A 77 -20.22 4.89 3.35
N PRO A 78 -21.40 5.40 3.77
CA PRO A 78 -22.69 5.08 3.14
C PRO A 78 -22.75 5.38 1.63
N LYS A 79 -22.01 6.39 1.17
CA LYS A 79 -21.92 6.79 -0.25
C LYS A 79 -20.90 5.96 -1.03
N ASN A 80 -20.16 5.06 -0.37
CA ASN A 80 -19.23 4.12 -0.98
C ASN A 80 -18.20 4.79 -1.91
N ILE A 81 -17.70 5.97 -1.53
CA ILE A 81 -16.73 6.76 -2.32
C ILE A 81 -15.35 6.08 -2.31
N TYR A 82 -14.98 5.44 -1.20
CA TYR A 82 -13.74 4.66 -1.10
C TYR A 82 -13.81 3.28 -1.78
N GLY A 83 -15.00 2.87 -2.24
CA GLY A 83 -15.22 1.54 -2.81
C GLY A 83 -15.40 0.44 -1.76
N LYS A 84 -15.69 -0.78 -2.23
CA LYS A 84 -15.99 -1.93 -1.36
C LYS A 84 -14.73 -2.61 -0.84
N ALA A 85 -14.08 -3.39 -1.71
CA ALA A 85 -12.89 -4.17 -1.41
C ALA A 85 -11.81 -3.77 -2.41
N GLU A 86 -10.64 -3.43 -1.88
CA GLU A 86 -9.42 -3.28 -2.66
C GLU A 86 -8.65 -4.60 -2.64
N GLU A 87 -7.77 -4.72 -3.61
CA GLU A 87 -6.76 -5.75 -3.68
C GLU A 87 -5.42 -5.06 -3.95
N ILE A 88 -4.36 -5.60 -3.38
CA ILE A 88 -3.00 -5.25 -3.80
C ILE A 88 -2.58 -6.27 -4.85
N LYS A 89 -2.20 -5.75 -6.02
CA LYS A 89 -1.84 -6.55 -7.18
C LYS A 89 -0.37 -6.37 -7.52
N THR A 90 0.18 -7.43 -8.08
CA THR A 90 1.46 -7.36 -8.78
C THR A 90 1.20 -6.94 -10.23
N VAL A 91 1.87 -5.89 -10.69
CA VAL A 91 1.74 -5.34 -12.04
C VAL A 91 3.13 -5.26 -12.67
N SER A 92 3.27 -5.79 -13.87
CA SER A 92 4.51 -5.75 -14.65
C SER A 92 4.36 -4.95 -15.93
N ARG A 93 5.49 -4.60 -16.55
CA ARG A 93 5.52 -4.12 -17.93
C ARG A 93 5.07 -5.24 -18.87
N LYS A 94 4.59 -4.88 -20.06
CA LYS A 94 4.37 -5.87 -21.14
C LYS A 94 5.69 -6.56 -21.50
N GLY A 95 5.61 -7.85 -21.84
CA GLY A 95 6.75 -8.66 -22.26
C GLY A 95 7.62 -9.20 -21.12
N PHE A 96 7.39 -8.80 -19.85
CA PHE A 96 8.20 -9.27 -18.73
C PHE A 96 8.20 -10.80 -18.56
N GLU A 97 7.07 -11.45 -18.83
CA GLU A 97 6.94 -12.91 -18.84
C GLU A 97 7.90 -13.59 -19.83
N LYS A 98 8.09 -12.99 -21.02
CA LYS A 98 8.99 -13.54 -22.05
C LYS A 98 10.45 -13.26 -21.71
N ASP A 99 10.75 -12.04 -21.26
CA ASP A 99 12.11 -11.60 -21.00
C ASP A 99 12.69 -12.25 -19.73
N ASN A 100 11.85 -12.46 -18.71
CA ASN A 100 12.24 -13.04 -17.44
C ASN A 100 11.16 -13.98 -16.88
N PRO A 101 10.95 -15.16 -17.49
CA PRO A 101 9.90 -16.11 -17.10
C PRO A 101 10.05 -16.62 -15.67
N GLY A 102 11.28 -16.71 -15.16
CA GLY A 102 11.55 -17.15 -13.79
C GLY A 102 11.06 -16.13 -12.74
N ALA A 103 11.46 -14.86 -12.89
CA ALA A 103 10.96 -13.80 -12.00
C ALA A 103 9.45 -13.58 -12.17
N TYR A 104 8.93 -13.66 -13.40
CA TYR A 104 7.49 -13.54 -13.66
C TYR A 104 6.71 -14.63 -12.92
N LYS A 105 7.15 -15.89 -12.99
CA LYS A 105 6.54 -17.00 -12.26
C LYS A 105 6.54 -16.79 -10.75
N PHE A 106 7.65 -16.32 -10.19
CA PHE A 106 7.71 -15.94 -8.77
C PHE A 106 6.61 -14.92 -8.42
N PHE A 107 6.43 -13.88 -9.25
CA PHE A 107 5.40 -12.87 -9.02
C PHE A 107 3.96 -13.34 -9.26
N GLN A 108 3.75 -14.40 -10.06
CA GLN A 108 2.46 -15.07 -10.17
C GLN A 108 2.13 -15.86 -8.89
N GLN A 109 3.15 -16.43 -8.26
CA GLN A 109 3.01 -17.26 -7.06
C GLN A 109 3.00 -16.43 -5.77
N PHE A 110 3.58 -15.23 -5.78
CA PHE A 110 3.66 -14.36 -4.62
C PHE A 110 2.27 -13.91 -4.16
N HIS A 111 1.91 -14.33 -2.96
CA HIS A 111 0.69 -13.94 -2.28
C HIS A 111 0.88 -14.01 -0.77
N TRP A 112 0.25 -13.11 -0.05
CA TRP A 112 0.26 -13.06 1.41
C TRP A 112 -0.99 -12.37 1.94
N ASN A 113 -1.32 -12.61 3.20
CA ASN A 113 -2.48 -12.00 3.85
C ASN A 113 -2.10 -10.72 4.62
N SER A 114 -3.12 -10.00 5.08
CA SER A 114 -2.93 -8.76 5.85
C SER A 114 -2.15 -8.94 7.15
N ASN A 115 -2.15 -10.13 7.75
CA ASN A 115 -1.43 -10.38 9.00
C ASN A 115 0.08 -10.48 8.75
N LEU A 116 0.51 -11.30 7.77
CA LEU A 116 1.92 -11.43 7.40
C LEU A 116 2.53 -10.08 7.00
N MET A 117 1.83 -9.34 6.13
CA MET A 117 2.27 -8.01 5.73
C MET A 117 2.29 -7.05 6.93
N GLY A 118 1.26 -7.10 7.78
CA GLY A 118 1.15 -6.31 9.00
C GLY A 118 2.33 -6.52 9.96
N ASP A 119 2.80 -7.76 10.09
CA ASP A 119 3.93 -8.10 10.95
C ASP A 119 5.25 -7.56 10.38
N VAL A 120 5.51 -7.71 9.09
CA VAL A 120 6.69 -7.12 8.42
C VAL A 120 6.69 -5.60 8.58
N MET A 121 5.55 -4.95 8.30
CA MET A 121 5.38 -3.52 8.49
C MET A 121 5.63 -3.09 9.94
N TYR A 122 5.15 -3.87 10.91
CA TYR A 122 5.32 -3.55 12.32
C TYR A 122 6.79 -3.64 12.77
N GLN A 123 7.56 -4.60 12.25
CA GLN A 123 9.00 -4.66 12.53
C GLN A 123 9.75 -3.47 11.92
N ASN A 124 9.44 -3.09 10.68
CA ASN A 124 10.00 -1.87 10.07
C ASN A 124 9.68 -0.63 10.91
N PHE A 125 8.43 -0.52 11.35
CA PHE A 125 7.97 0.56 12.24
C PHE A 125 8.76 0.62 13.56
N LYS A 126 9.20 -0.53 14.11
CA LYS A 126 10.01 -0.58 15.33
C LYS A 126 11.46 -0.12 15.12
N GLY A 127 11.84 0.28 13.91
CA GLY A 127 13.17 0.80 13.59
C GLY A 127 14.10 -0.24 12.96
N ALA A 128 13.61 -1.42 12.61
CA ALA A 128 14.38 -2.36 11.81
C ALA A 128 14.49 -1.85 10.36
N ASP A 129 15.70 -1.95 9.79
CA ASP A 129 15.90 -1.69 8.36
C ASP A 129 15.06 -2.67 7.52
N PRO A 130 14.32 -2.20 6.47
CA PRO A 130 13.45 -3.06 5.67
C PRO A 130 14.13 -4.28 5.04
N GLN A 131 15.41 -4.20 4.68
CA GLN A 131 16.14 -5.35 4.14
C GLN A 131 16.41 -6.38 5.25
N THR A 132 16.76 -5.92 6.44
CA THR A 132 16.94 -6.79 7.62
C THR A 132 15.64 -7.49 7.99
N THR A 133 14.52 -6.75 8.01
CA THR A 133 13.19 -7.34 8.26
C THR A 133 12.82 -8.36 7.19
N ALA A 134 13.10 -8.09 5.92
CA ALA A 134 12.83 -9.03 4.82
C ALA A 134 13.62 -10.34 4.99
N LYS A 135 14.91 -10.27 5.34
CA LYS A 135 15.73 -11.47 5.62
C LYS A 135 15.19 -12.26 6.80
N GLN A 136 14.77 -11.57 7.86
CA GLN A 136 14.19 -12.22 9.04
C GLN A 136 12.85 -12.90 8.69
N PHE A 137 11.99 -12.25 7.92
CA PHE A 137 10.76 -12.85 7.40
C PHE A 137 11.03 -14.14 6.61
N ILE A 138 12.02 -14.12 5.71
CA ILE A 138 12.38 -15.30 4.90
C ILE A 138 12.83 -16.46 5.80
N LYS A 139 13.64 -16.15 6.83
CA LYS A 139 14.10 -17.14 7.82
C LYS A 139 12.94 -17.74 8.63
N ASP A 140 11.97 -16.92 9.00
CA ASP A 140 10.85 -17.32 9.86
C ASP A 140 9.72 -18.00 9.09
N HIS A 141 9.67 -17.84 7.76
CA HIS A 141 8.61 -18.37 6.90
C HIS A 141 9.14 -19.26 5.75
N PRO A 142 9.97 -20.28 6.01
CA PRO A 142 10.62 -21.06 4.96
C PRO A 142 9.62 -21.82 4.06
N GLN A 143 8.50 -22.29 4.62
CA GLN A 143 7.46 -22.98 3.86
C GLN A 143 6.78 -22.05 2.85
N GLN A 144 6.45 -20.83 3.28
CA GLN A 144 5.84 -19.82 2.42
C GLN A 144 6.79 -19.42 1.28
N VAL A 145 8.08 -19.22 1.60
CA VAL A 145 9.10 -18.90 0.60
C VAL A 145 9.30 -20.05 -0.38
N ALA A 146 9.31 -21.30 0.09
CA ALA A 146 9.39 -22.47 -0.76
C ALA A 146 8.21 -22.58 -1.73
N GLU A 147 7.00 -22.23 -1.28
CA GLU A 147 5.82 -22.17 -2.14
C GLU A 147 5.97 -21.12 -3.24
N TRP A 148 6.34 -19.88 -2.87
CA TRP A 148 6.51 -18.79 -3.84
C TRP A 148 7.66 -18.99 -4.82
N THR A 149 8.64 -19.81 -4.46
CA THR A 149 9.80 -20.12 -5.31
C THR A 149 9.70 -21.45 -6.04
N LYS A 150 8.57 -22.16 -5.91
CA LYS A 150 8.39 -23.50 -6.49
C LYS A 150 8.52 -23.47 -8.01
N GLY A 151 9.61 -24.06 -8.50
CA GLY A 151 9.92 -24.13 -9.92
C GLY A 151 10.33 -22.78 -10.53
N VAL A 152 10.81 -21.85 -9.71
CA VAL A 152 11.50 -20.63 -10.14
C VAL A 152 12.98 -20.97 -10.33
N PRO A 153 13.54 -20.83 -11.54
CA PRO A 153 14.96 -21.12 -11.78
C PRO A 153 15.86 -20.10 -11.08
N ASP A 154 17.14 -20.44 -10.95
CA ASP A 154 18.15 -19.48 -10.47
C ASP A 154 18.33 -18.34 -11.47
N GLY A 155 18.51 -17.14 -10.93
CA GLY A 155 18.51 -15.91 -11.69
C GLY A 155 19.75 -15.73 -12.56
N ASN A 156 20.89 -16.31 -12.17
CA ASN A 156 22.17 -16.18 -12.89
C ASN A 156 22.49 -14.71 -13.24
N GLY A 157 22.24 -13.78 -12.30
CA GLY A 157 22.48 -12.35 -12.50
C GLY A 157 21.44 -11.63 -13.37
N LYS A 158 20.38 -12.29 -13.83
CA LYS A 158 19.28 -11.62 -14.57
C LYS A 158 18.73 -10.47 -13.76
N LYS A 159 18.56 -9.32 -14.43
CA LYS A 159 18.10 -8.08 -13.83
C LYS A 159 16.60 -8.11 -13.58
N VAL A 160 16.18 -7.57 -12.43
CA VAL A 160 14.78 -7.28 -12.10
C VAL A 160 14.73 -5.88 -11.50
N ARG A 161 14.10 -4.93 -12.18
CA ARG A 161 13.95 -3.54 -11.74
C ARG A 161 12.58 -3.36 -11.13
N MET A 162 12.51 -3.27 -9.81
CA MET A 162 11.27 -3.06 -9.09
C MET A 162 11.09 -1.59 -8.74
N THR A 163 9.86 -1.11 -8.82
CA THR A 163 9.51 0.24 -8.34
C THR A 163 8.39 0.19 -7.32
N TYR A 164 8.47 1.06 -6.31
CA TYR A 164 7.52 1.10 -5.21
C TYR A 164 7.24 2.54 -4.78
N VAL A 165 6.07 2.76 -4.20
CA VAL A 165 5.71 4.00 -3.49
C VAL A 165 6.11 3.86 -2.03
N THR A 166 6.37 4.95 -1.32
CA THR A 166 6.90 4.94 0.05
C THR A 166 5.83 4.69 1.13
N TRP A 167 4.81 3.90 0.81
CA TRP A 167 3.81 3.41 1.78
C TRP A 167 4.34 2.15 2.48
N ASP A 168 4.01 1.96 3.76
CA ASP A 168 4.56 0.88 4.58
C ASP A 168 4.34 -0.53 3.96
N ASP A 169 3.17 -0.77 3.37
CA ASP A 169 2.83 -2.03 2.69
C ASP A 169 3.65 -2.26 1.41
N ALA A 170 3.90 -1.19 0.66
CA ALA A 170 4.71 -1.20 -0.54
C ALA A 170 6.20 -1.42 -0.21
N ILE A 171 6.71 -0.79 0.85
CA ILE A 171 8.06 -1.02 1.38
C ILE A 171 8.21 -2.48 1.81
N ALA A 172 7.23 -3.01 2.57
CA ALA A 172 7.24 -4.38 3.04
C ALA A 172 7.25 -5.40 1.88
N SER A 173 6.27 -5.33 0.97
CA SER A 173 6.16 -6.25 -0.17
C SER A 173 7.41 -6.21 -1.05
N THR A 174 7.88 -5.01 -1.37
CA THR A 174 9.02 -4.83 -2.29
C THR A 174 10.31 -5.39 -1.69
N ASN A 175 10.58 -5.14 -0.40
CA ASN A 175 11.81 -5.64 0.22
C ASN A 175 11.79 -7.16 0.41
N VAL A 176 10.66 -7.75 0.81
CA VAL A 176 10.52 -9.21 0.94
C VAL A 176 10.72 -9.88 -0.42
N THR A 177 10.00 -9.45 -1.44
CA THR A 177 10.10 -10.05 -2.78
C THR A 177 11.46 -9.83 -3.42
N ALA A 178 12.06 -8.65 -3.26
CA ALA A 178 13.40 -8.38 -3.76
C ALA A 178 14.46 -9.26 -3.08
N GLN A 179 14.36 -9.45 -1.76
CA GLN A 179 15.32 -10.28 -1.04
C GLN A 179 15.20 -11.76 -1.46
N ILE A 180 13.99 -12.30 -1.61
CA ILE A 180 13.81 -13.69 -2.10
C ILE A 180 14.42 -13.87 -3.50
N LEU A 181 14.18 -12.94 -4.42
CA LEU A 181 14.78 -12.99 -5.75
C LEU A 181 16.31 -12.86 -5.72
N ARG A 182 16.87 -12.02 -4.83
CA ARG A 182 18.32 -11.94 -4.62
C ARG A 182 18.89 -13.26 -4.10
N ASP A 183 18.21 -13.91 -3.16
CA ASP A 183 18.61 -15.22 -2.64
C ASP A 183 18.55 -16.31 -3.74
N LYS A 184 17.66 -16.15 -4.73
CA LYS A 184 17.62 -16.97 -5.96
C LYS A 184 18.63 -16.53 -7.03
N GLY A 185 19.55 -15.61 -6.75
CA GLY A 185 20.62 -15.20 -7.68
C GLY A 185 20.22 -14.19 -8.76
N TYR A 186 19.07 -13.51 -8.62
CA TYR A 186 18.70 -12.38 -9.49
C TYR A 186 19.40 -11.08 -9.05
N ASN A 187 19.73 -10.23 -10.03
CA ASN A 187 20.22 -8.88 -9.75
C ASN A 187 19.04 -7.91 -9.62
N VAL A 188 18.55 -7.74 -8.39
CA VAL A 188 17.34 -6.95 -8.12
C VAL A 188 17.69 -5.53 -7.66
N THR A 189 17.22 -4.55 -8.42
CA THR A 189 17.20 -3.14 -8.00
C THR A 189 15.80 -2.74 -7.58
N ILE A 190 15.69 -1.92 -6.53
CA ILE A 190 14.44 -1.35 -6.07
C ILE A 190 14.54 0.17 -6.11
N SER A 191 13.51 0.87 -6.57
CA SER A 191 13.51 2.34 -6.63
C SER A 191 12.19 2.91 -6.13
N ALA A 192 12.30 3.81 -5.14
CA ALA A 192 11.18 4.56 -4.61
C ALA A 192 10.76 5.66 -5.60
N MET A 193 9.45 5.84 -5.78
CA MET A 193 8.91 6.91 -6.63
C MET A 193 7.46 7.21 -6.26
N GLU A 194 7.00 8.40 -6.62
CA GLU A 194 5.59 8.78 -6.50
C GLU A 194 4.69 7.91 -7.39
N ALA A 195 3.41 7.81 -7.05
CA ALA A 195 2.48 6.88 -7.69
C ALA A 195 2.40 7.05 -9.22
N GLN A 196 2.24 8.27 -9.72
CA GLN A 196 2.15 8.49 -11.17
C GLN A 196 3.45 8.14 -11.93
N PRO A 197 4.64 8.61 -11.52
CA PRO A 197 5.91 8.15 -12.08
C PRO A 197 6.12 6.63 -12.00
N GLN A 198 5.72 5.97 -10.90
CA GLN A 198 5.78 4.52 -10.75
C GLN A 198 5.01 3.82 -11.87
N TRP A 199 3.73 4.13 -12.04
CA TRP A 199 2.91 3.55 -13.11
C TRP A 199 3.46 3.85 -14.50
N ALA A 200 3.96 5.07 -14.74
CA ALA A 200 4.58 5.44 -16.01
C ALA A 200 5.86 4.66 -16.30
N SER A 201 6.69 4.37 -15.28
CA SER A 201 7.93 3.60 -15.44
C SER A 201 7.68 2.16 -15.87
N ILE A 202 6.64 1.53 -15.31
CA ILE A 202 6.22 0.17 -15.67
C ILE A 202 5.62 0.18 -17.09
N ALA A 203 4.74 1.14 -17.39
CA ALA A 203 4.11 1.27 -18.70
C ALA A 203 5.13 1.46 -19.83
N ARG A 204 6.21 2.21 -19.57
CA ARG A 204 7.29 2.50 -20.54
C ARG A 204 8.41 1.46 -20.54
N GLY A 205 8.38 0.49 -19.62
CA GLY A 205 9.38 -0.57 -19.49
C GLY A 205 10.74 -0.11 -18.93
N SER A 206 10.83 1.08 -18.33
CA SER A 206 12.04 1.49 -17.58
C SER A 206 12.11 0.82 -16.20
N ALA A 207 10.99 0.33 -15.70
CA ALA A 207 10.89 -0.63 -14.60
C ALA A 207 10.14 -1.88 -15.06
N ASP A 208 10.39 -3.00 -14.38
CA ASP A 208 9.85 -4.31 -14.77
C ASP A 208 8.56 -4.64 -14.03
N VAL A 209 8.49 -4.37 -12.72
CA VAL A 209 7.39 -4.84 -11.87
C VAL A 209 7.20 -3.97 -10.61
N THR A 210 5.96 -3.91 -10.13
CA THR A 210 5.59 -3.42 -8.80
C THR A 210 4.66 -4.41 -8.11
N THR A 211 4.80 -4.57 -6.80
CA THR A 211 3.91 -5.38 -5.95
C THR A 211 2.88 -4.54 -5.20
N SER A 212 2.82 -3.23 -5.44
CA SER A 212 2.06 -2.27 -4.64
C SER A 212 0.89 -1.62 -5.38
N ALA A 213 0.32 -2.29 -6.39
CA ALA A 213 -0.78 -1.73 -7.18
C ALA A 213 -2.12 -1.97 -6.47
N TRP A 214 -2.61 -0.97 -5.75
CA TRP A 214 -3.94 -1.00 -5.12
C TRP A 214 -5.05 -0.78 -6.15
N LEU A 215 -5.92 -1.78 -6.34
CA LEU A 215 -6.98 -1.78 -7.35
C LEU A 215 -8.30 -2.33 -6.77
N PRO A 216 -9.47 -1.96 -7.32
CA PRO A 216 -9.68 -1.15 -8.53
C PRO A 216 -9.75 0.37 -8.30
N THR A 217 -9.86 0.84 -7.06
CA THR A 217 -10.23 2.24 -6.75
C THR A 217 -9.00 3.11 -6.61
N THR A 218 -8.05 2.72 -5.76
CA THR A 218 -6.95 3.59 -5.33
C THR A 218 -6.05 3.97 -6.52
N SER A 219 -5.58 2.98 -7.27
CA SER A 219 -4.81 3.21 -8.50
C SER A 219 -5.69 3.21 -9.74
N GLY A 220 -7.03 3.22 -9.60
CA GLY A 220 -7.98 3.09 -10.70
C GLY A 220 -7.72 4.05 -11.87
N PRO A 221 -7.58 5.38 -11.63
CA PRO A 221 -7.26 6.32 -12.70
C PRO A 221 -5.92 6.04 -13.39
N LEU A 222 -4.88 5.62 -12.64
CA LEU A 222 -3.57 5.28 -13.19
C LEU A 222 -3.65 3.99 -14.02
N TYR A 223 -4.36 2.98 -13.53
CA TYR A 223 -4.62 1.76 -14.27
C TYR A 223 -5.39 2.04 -15.55
N GLN A 224 -6.47 2.83 -15.52
CA GLN A 224 -7.22 3.16 -16.75
C GLN A 224 -6.34 3.88 -17.78
N LYS A 225 -5.44 4.76 -17.34
CA LYS A 225 -4.48 5.45 -18.20
C LYS A 225 -3.46 4.49 -18.84
N PHE A 226 -3.00 3.49 -18.11
CA PHE A 226 -1.87 2.64 -18.52
C PHE A 226 -2.23 1.18 -18.83
N LYS A 227 -3.49 0.75 -18.71
CA LYS A 227 -3.92 -0.67 -18.80
C LYS A 227 -3.47 -1.41 -20.05
N ASN A 228 -3.34 -0.70 -21.18
CA ASN A 228 -2.90 -1.28 -22.44
C ASN A 228 -1.37 -1.47 -22.51
N GLN A 229 -0.61 -0.81 -21.62
CA GLN A 229 0.85 -0.80 -21.56
C GLN A 229 1.41 -1.61 -20.39
N VAL A 230 0.55 -2.09 -19.49
CA VAL A 230 0.93 -2.91 -18.34
C VAL A 230 0.22 -4.26 -18.34
N GLN A 231 0.65 -5.15 -17.47
CA GLN A 231 0.02 -6.45 -17.25
C GLN A 231 -0.18 -6.66 -15.76
N VAL A 232 -1.43 -6.98 -15.37
CA VAL A 232 -1.69 -7.50 -14.03
C VAL A 232 -1.19 -8.95 -14.01
N VAL A 233 -0.28 -9.25 -13.09
CA VAL A 233 0.34 -10.57 -12.94
C VAL A 233 -0.50 -11.45 -12.02
N ALA A 234 -0.82 -10.94 -10.82
CA ALA A 234 -1.59 -11.64 -9.80
C ALA A 234 -2.18 -10.68 -8.77
N THR A 235 -3.20 -11.12 -8.03
CA THR A 235 -3.57 -10.52 -6.73
C THR A 235 -2.61 -11.07 -5.67
N ASN A 236 -1.83 -10.20 -5.03
CA ASN A 236 -0.90 -10.63 -3.99
C ASN A 236 -1.46 -10.44 -2.57
N CYS A 237 -2.36 -9.49 -2.34
CA CYS A 237 -3.06 -9.33 -1.06
C CYS A 237 -4.55 -9.00 -1.30
N PRO A 238 -5.46 -9.97 -1.11
CA PRO A 238 -6.90 -9.72 -1.20
C PRO A 238 -7.43 -9.01 0.05
N GLY A 239 -8.65 -8.47 -0.03
CA GLY A 239 -9.38 -7.93 1.13
C GLY A 239 -8.77 -6.66 1.71
N ALA A 240 -8.00 -5.92 0.91
CA ALA A 240 -7.48 -4.63 1.31
C ALA A 240 -8.62 -3.59 1.38
N LYS A 241 -8.40 -2.54 2.17
CA LYS A 241 -9.41 -1.50 2.41
C LYS A 241 -8.77 -0.15 2.59
N VAL A 242 -9.41 0.89 2.10
CA VAL A 242 -9.05 2.30 2.34
C VAL A 242 -10.24 3.05 2.95
N GLY A 243 -9.99 4.16 3.63
CA GLY A 243 -11.05 5.02 4.15
C GLY A 243 -10.58 6.04 5.17
N LEU A 244 -11.53 6.74 5.79
CA LEU A 244 -11.25 7.57 6.96
C LEU A 244 -11.26 6.71 8.22
N ALA A 245 -10.30 6.96 9.10
CA ALA A 245 -10.23 6.32 10.41
C ALA A 245 -10.13 7.34 11.54
N VAL A 246 -10.66 6.95 12.69
CA VAL A 246 -10.61 7.71 13.95
C VAL A 246 -10.20 6.80 15.10
N PRO A 247 -9.60 7.33 16.16
CA PRO A 247 -9.42 6.59 17.40
C PRO A 247 -10.74 6.14 18.02
N LYS A 248 -10.76 4.92 18.59
CA LYS A 248 -11.96 4.32 19.20
C LYS A 248 -12.51 5.13 20.39
N TYR A 249 -11.71 6.01 21.01
CA TYR A 249 -12.22 6.90 22.07
C TYR A 249 -13.17 7.99 21.54
N MET A 250 -13.20 8.25 20.23
CA MET A 250 -14.22 9.08 19.59
C MET A 250 -15.51 8.26 19.42
N LYS A 251 -16.20 7.99 20.55
CA LYS A 251 -17.34 7.07 20.62
C LYS A 251 -18.52 7.50 19.73
N ASN A 252 -18.74 8.81 19.60
CA ASN A 252 -19.88 9.39 18.88
C ASN A 252 -19.63 9.55 17.37
N VAL A 253 -18.44 9.20 16.87
CA VAL A 253 -18.06 9.34 15.46
C VAL A 253 -17.86 7.95 14.87
N ASN A 254 -18.82 7.50 14.06
CA ASN A 254 -18.88 6.13 13.52
C ASN A 254 -19.13 6.07 12.01
N SER A 255 -19.65 7.15 11.42
CA SER A 255 -19.87 7.34 9.99
C SER A 255 -19.17 8.61 9.52
N ILE A 256 -18.83 8.70 8.23
CA ILE A 256 -18.36 9.96 7.64
C ILE A 256 -19.43 11.06 7.80
N GLU A 257 -20.72 10.70 7.82
CA GLU A 257 -21.82 11.63 8.09
C GLU A 257 -21.76 12.27 9.48
N ASP A 258 -21.16 11.60 10.47
CA ASP A 258 -21.02 12.14 11.82
C ASP A 258 -19.99 13.28 11.87
N LEU A 259 -19.13 13.42 10.86
CA LEU A 259 -18.16 14.53 10.77
C LEU A 259 -18.82 15.88 10.47
N LYS A 260 -20.12 15.88 10.11
CA LYS A 260 -20.90 17.11 9.89
C LYS A 260 -21.38 17.76 11.18
N LYS A 261 -21.41 17.00 12.28
CA LYS A 261 -22.02 17.37 13.55
C LYS A 261 -20.94 17.79 14.55
#